data_AF-Q7M1E0-F1
#
_entry.id   AF-Q7M1E0-F1
#
_cell.length_a   1.000
_cell.length_b   1.000
_cell.length_c   1.000
_cell.angle_alpha   90.00
_cell.angle_beta   90.00
_cell.angle_gamma   90.00
#
_symmetry.space_group_name_H-M   'P 1'
#
loop_
_entity.id
_entity.type
_entity.pdbx_description
1 polymer ?
#
loop_
_entity_poly.entity_id
_entity_poly.type
_entity_poly.pdbx_seq_one_letter_code
_entity_poly.pdbx_strand_id
1 'polypeptide(L)' 'PHKMINVEDYQKLAKSTLPKVIYDYLEGGADDEKGLHHNRQVFDQKWFKP' A
#
# COMPACT_ATOMS: atom_id res chain seq x y z
N PRO A 1 3.25 -14.10 -17.45
CA PRO A 1 2.82 -12.74 -17.06
C PRO A 1 2.05 -12.77 -15.73
N HIS A 2 2.55 -12.07 -14.70
CA HIS A 2 1.78 -11.89 -13.47
C HIS A 2 0.63 -10.91 -13.77
N LYS A 3 -0.61 -11.39 -13.69
CA LYS A 3 -1.79 -10.57 -13.93
C LYS A 3 -2.00 -9.68 -12.72
N MET A 4 -2.13 -8.38 -12.93
CA MET A 4 -2.44 -7.43 -11.85
C MET A 4 -3.94 -7.37 -11.63
N ILE A 5 -4.36 -7.64 -10.40
CA ILE A 5 -5.77 -7.83 -10.07
C ILE A 5 -6.20 -6.85 -8.98
N ASN A 6 -5.32 -6.54 -8.02
CA ASN A 6 -5.59 -5.61 -6.93
C ASN A 6 -4.50 -4.54 -6.82
N VAL A 7 -4.70 -3.60 -5.90
CA VAL A 7 -3.79 -2.47 -5.66
C VAL A 7 -2.43 -2.97 -5.17
N GLU A 8 -2.38 -4.03 -4.36
CA GLU A 8 -1.15 -4.61 -3.81
C GLU A 8 -0.22 -5.17 -4.90
N ASP A 9 -0.78 -5.71 -5.99
CA ASP A 9 -0.02 -6.17 -7.15
C ASP A 9 0.71 -5.00 -7.83
N TYR A 10 0.03 -3.86 -7.96
CA TYR A 10 0.63 -2.64 -8.51
C TYR A 10 1.67 -2.03 -7.55
N GLN A 11 1.46 -2.08 -6.24
CA GLN A 11 2.47 -1.64 -5.25
C GLN A 11 3.76 -2.47 -5.37
N LYS A 12 3.65 -3.80 -5.53
CA LYS A 12 4.81 -4.68 -5.75
C LYS A 12 5.53 -4.37 -7.07
N LEU A 13 4.78 -4.07 -8.13
CA LEU A 13 5.38 -3.63 -9.40
C LEU A 13 6.11 -2.31 -9.22
N ALA A 14 5.49 -1.31 -8.60
CA ALA A 14 6.10 -0.01 -8.35
C ALA A 14 7.43 -0.16 -7.58
N LYS A 15 7.45 -1.02 -6.54
CA LYS A 15 8.67 -1.31 -5.75
C LYS A 15 9.83 -1.87 -6.57
N SER A 16 9.51 -2.65 -7.59
CA SER A 16 10.51 -3.31 -8.45
C SER A 16 10.91 -2.49 -9.67
N THR A 17 10.16 -1.44 -10.01
CA THR A 17 10.35 -0.68 -11.25
C THR A 17 10.78 0.77 -11.03
N LEU A 18 10.40 1.38 -9.90
CA LEU A 18 10.74 2.77 -9.61
C LEU A 18 12.12 2.89 -8.94
N PRO A 19 12.90 3.95 -9.25
CA PRO A 19 14.06 4.32 -8.45
C PRO A 19 13.68 4.50 -6.98
N LYS A 20 14.54 4.04 -6.08
CA LYS A 20 14.28 3.99 -4.63
C LYS A 20 13.75 5.32 -4.06
N VAL A 21 14.38 6.45 -4.41
CA VAL A 21 13.95 7.78 -3.91
C VAL A 21 12.52 8.13 -4.32
N ILE A 22 12.11 7.76 -5.54
CA ILE A 22 10.75 8.03 -6.03
C ILE A 22 9.76 7.09 -5.34
N TYR A 23 10.12 5.82 -5.19
CA TYR A 23 9.28 4.85 -4.49
C TYR A 23 9.06 5.24 -3.02
N ASP A 24 10.14 5.60 -2.32
CA ASP A 24 10.11 6.01 -0.91
C ASP A 24 9.28 7.29 -0.72
N TYR A 25 9.28 8.23 -1.68
CA TYR A 25 8.41 9.41 -1.65
C TYR A 25 6.92 9.09 -1.83
N LEU A 26 6.60 8.08 -2.65
CA LEU A 26 5.22 7.71 -2.96
C LEU A 26 4.58 6.81 -1.89
N GLU A 27 5.34 5.89 -1.30
CA GLU A 27 4.86 5.00 -0.25
C GLU A 27 5.03 5.57 1.16
N GLY A 28 6.00 6.46 1.36
CA GLY A 28 6.40 6.94 2.68
C GLY A 28 5.29 7.69 3.41
N GLY A 29 5.08 7.32 4.67
CA GLY A 29 4.24 8.06 5.61
C GLY A 29 5.00 9.15 6.37
N ALA A 30 4.27 9.95 7.16
CA ALA A 30 4.91 10.85 8.12
C ALA A 30 5.52 10.07 9.30
N ASP A 31 6.72 10.47 9.72
CA ASP A 31 7.39 10.00 10.94
C ASP A 31 7.53 8.45 10.98
N ASP A 32 6.94 7.76 11.96
CA ASP A 32 7.01 6.29 12.10
C ASP A 32 5.94 5.51 11.28
N GLU A 33 5.24 6.16 10.33
CA GLU A 33 4.17 5.56 9.51
C GLU A 33 2.98 4.95 10.29
N LYS A 34 2.88 5.20 11.60
CA LYS A 34 1.80 4.68 12.47
C LYS A 34 0.40 5.01 11.94
N GLY A 35 0.24 6.18 11.32
CA GLY A 35 -1.02 6.58 10.67
C GLY A 35 -1.35 5.75 9.43
N LEU A 36 -0.37 5.38 8.61
CA LEU A 36 -0.59 4.51 7.46
C LEU A 36 -1.02 3.10 7.90
N HIS A 37 -0.37 2.56 8.93
CA HIS A 37 -0.75 1.26 9.50
C HIS A 37 -2.17 1.29 10.06
N HIS A 38 -2.49 2.31 10.86
CA HIS A 38 -3.83 2.51 11.40
C HIS A 38 -4.90 2.59 10.30
N ASN A 39 -4.67 3.40 9.26
CA ASN A 39 -5.62 3.58 8.15
C ASN A 39 -5.94 2.29 7.42
N ARG A 40 -4.96 1.36 7.30
CA ARG A 40 -5.21 0.05 6.69
C ARG A 40 -6.00 -0.86 7.64
N GLN A 41 -5.62 -0.91 8.91
CA GLN A 41 -6.22 -1.81 9.91
C GLN A 41 -7.68 -1.50 10.26
N VAL A 42 -8.13 -0.24 10.13
CA VAL A 42 -9.53 0.11 10.45
C VAL A 42 -10.54 -0.59 9.55
N PHE A 43 -10.16 -0.98 8.33
CA PHE A 43 -11.04 -1.68 7.41
C PHE A 43 -11.28 -3.14 7.79
N ASP A 44 -10.32 -3.81 8.45
CA ASP A 44 -10.49 -5.18 8.96
C ASP A 44 -11.54 -5.27 10.08
N GLN A 45 -11.88 -4.13 10.68
CA GLN A 45 -12.82 -4.03 11.79
C GLN A 45 -14.26 -3.78 11.33
N LYS A 46 -14.49 -3.62 10.02
CA LYS A 46 -15.81 -3.31 9.45
C LYS A 46 -16.21 -4.37 8.43
N TRP A 47 -17.41 -4.91 8.61
CA TRP A 47 -17.98 -5.91 7.73
C TRP A 47 -19.26 -5.38 7.12
N PHE A 48 -19.41 -5.55 5.82
CA PHE A 48 -20.71 -5.38 5.18
C PHE A 48 -21.63 -6.51 5.65
N LYS A 49 -22.84 -6.17 6.06
CA LYS A 49 -23.90 -7.16 6.21
C LYS A 49 -24.42 -7.48 4.80
N PRO A 50 -24.50 -8.77 4.42
CA PRO A 50 -25.05 -9.18 3.14
C PRO A 50 -26.45 -8.61 2.89
#